data_AF-A0A3A9J6F0-F1
#
_entry.id   AF-A0A3A9J6F0-F1
#
_cell.length_a   1.000
_cell.length_b   1.000
_cell.length_c   1.000
_cell.angle_alpha   90.00
_cell.angle_beta   90.00
_cell.angle_gamma   90.00
#
_symmetry.space_group_name_H-M   'P 1'
#
loop_
_entity.id
_entity.type
_entity.pdbx_description
1 polymer ?
#
loop_
_entity_poly.entity_id
_entity_poly.type
_entity_poly.pdbx_seq_one_letter_code
_entity_poly.pdbx_strand_id
1 'polypeptide(L)'
;MPEPTPLVCMLSAAHPPADVRVVAKEGAALAEAGWRVLHLCPAPAGQDASAPLREGAAPGGAGTVPDSHAGVAIRTYRRGR
;
A
#
# COMPACT_ATOMS: atom_id res chain seq x y z
N MET A 1 -8.38 -22.02 -19.16
CA MET A 1 -8.46 -21.00 -18.09
C MET A 1 -7.69 -19.80 -18.61
N PRO A 2 -8.24 -18.57 -18.61
CA PRO A 2 -7.42 -17.41 -18.92
C PRO A 2 -6.28 -17.31 -17.91
N GLU A 3 -5.08 -16.93 -18.37
CA GLU A 3 -3.96 -16.68 -17.48
C GLU A 3 -4.32 -15.57 -16.48
N PRO A 4 -3.92 -15.68 -15.20
CA PRO A 4 -4.22 -14.66 -14.22
C PRO A 4 -3.57 -13.34 -14.63
N THR A 5 -4.32 -12.23 -14.51
CA THR A 5 -3.80 -10.90 -14.84
C THR A 5 -2.46 -10.65 -14.12
N PRO A 6 -1.42 -10.19 -14.83
CA PRO A 6 -0.12 -9.90 -14.23
C PRO A 6 -0.24 -8.89 -13.08
N LEU A 7 0.62 -9.04 -12.07
CA LEU A 7 0.71 -8.13 -10.94
C LEU A 7 1.73 -7.03 -11.23
N VAL A 8 1.31 -5.77 -11.16
CA VAL A 8 2.20 -4.61 -11.15
C VAL A 8 2.53 -4.25 -9.71
N CYS A 9 3.81 -4.30 -9.35
CA CYS A 9 4.30 -3.91 -8.02
C CYS A 9 4.96 -2.53 -8.07
N MET A 10 4.34 -1.54 -7.42
CA MET A 10 4.88 -0.21 -7.22
C MET A 10 5.63 -0.16 -5.88
N LEU A 11 6.96 -0.14 -5.92
CA LEU A 11 7.80 -0.12 -4.73
C LEU A 11 8.13 1.30 -4.29
N SER A 12 7.93 1.61 -3.01
CA SER A 12 8.39 2.84 -2.38
C SER A 12 9.42 2.56 -1.31
N ALA A 13 10.54 3.29 -1.35
CA ALA A 13 11.57 3.18 -0.33
C ALA A 13 11.31 4.05 0.90
N ALA A 14 10.63 5.20 0.75
CA ALA A 14 10.54 6.23 1.79
C ALA A 14 9.11 6.63 2.19
N HIS A 15 8.12 6.40 1.32
CA HIS A 15 6.75 6.86 1.55
C HIS A 15 5.99 5.86 2.42
N PRO A 16 5.39 6.29 3.55
CA PRO A 16 4.56 5.43 4.38
C PRO A 16 3.25 5.09 3.65
N PRO A 17 2.52 4.05 4.08
CA PRO A 17 1.28 3.62 3.43
C PRO A 17 0.15 4.68 3.49
N ALA A 18 0.21 5.64 4.42
CA ALA A 18 -0.73 6.76 4.47
C ALA A 18 -0.49 7.81 3.37
N ASP A 19 0.69 7.82 2.71
CA ASP A 19 0.98 8.73 1.60
C ASP A 19 0.44 8.18 0.28
N VAL A 20 -0.89 8.15 0.16
CA VAL A 20 -1.62 7.61 -1.00
C VAL A 20 -1.36 8.39 -2.30
N ARG A 21 -0.75 9.58 -2.23
CA ARG A 21 -0.37 10.38 -3.41
C ARG A 21 0.58 9.63 -4.34
N VAL A 22 1.32 8.65 -3.81
CA VAL A 22 2.21 7.78 -4.59
C VAL A 22 1.44 6.94 -5.62
N VAL A 23 0.21 6.54 -5.29
CA VAL A 23 -0.59 5.61 -6.11
C VAL A 23 -1.80 6.26 -6.77
N ALA A 24 -2.17 7.47 -6.34
CA ALA A 24 -3.38 8.17 -6.78
C ALA A 24 -3.47 8.48 -8.29
N LYS A 25 -2.35 8.40 -9.03
CA LYS A 25 -2.30 8.62 -10.48
C LYS A 25 -2.05 7.30 -11.24
N GLU A 26 -0.78 6.92 -11.37
CA GLU A 26 -0.35 5.75 -12.15
C GLU A 26 -1.01 4.45 -11.64
N GLY A 27 -1.02 4.22 -10.32
CA GLY A 27 -1.60 3.02 -9.73
C GLY A 27 -3.11 2.92 -9.97
N ALA A 28 -3.83 4.02 -9.77
CA ALA A 28 -5.25 4.11 -10.06
C ALA A 28 -5.56 3.86 -11.54
N ALA A 29 -4.79 4.46 -12.46
CA ALA A 29 -4.99 4.27 -13.91
C ALA A 29 -4.76 2.81 -14.33
N LEU A 30 -3.75 2.14 -13.77
CA LEU A 30 -3.50 0.72 -14.00
C LEU A 30 -4.63 -0.16 -13.45
N ALA A 31 -5.13 0.13 -12.26
CA ALA A 31 -6.24 -0.60 -11.67
C ALA A 31 -7.53 -0.45 -12.50
N GLU A 32 -7.84 0.76 -12.95
CA GLU A 32 -8.98 1.05 -13.84
C GLU A 32 -8.85 0.34 -15.20
N ALA A 33 -7.63 0.17 -15.71
CA ALA A 33 -7.35 -0.62 -16.91
C ALA A 33 -7.42 -2.14 -16.69
N GLY A 34 -7.82 -2.60 -15.49
CA GLY A 34 -8.03 -4.01 -15.17
C GLY A 34 -6.78 -4.76 -14.73
N TRP A 35 -5.66 -4.06 -14.50
CA TRP A 35 -4.44 -4.68 -13.98
C TRP A 35 -4.57 -4.95 -12.48
N ARG A 36 -3.87 -5.98 -11.99
CA ARG A 36 -3.68 -6.17 -10.55
C ARG A 36 -2.54 -5.27 -10.10
N VAL A 37 -2.78 -4.38 -9.13
CA VAL A 37 -1.78 -3.40 -8.68
C VAL A 37 -1.54 -3.51 -7.18
N LEU A 38 -0.27 -3.54 -6.79
CA LEU A 38 0.19 -3.55 -5.41
C LEU A 38 1.17 -2.40 -5.18
N HIS A 39 0.95 -1.61 -4.13
CA HIS A 39 1.95 -0.70 -3.56
C HIS A 39 2.65 -1.35 -2.38
N LEU A 40 3.94 -1.60 -2.52
CA LEU A 40 4.79 -2.14 -1.48
C LEU A 40 5.63 -1.00 -0.88
N CYS A 41 5.45 -0.71 0.41
CA CYS A 41 6.05 0.44 1.07
C CYS A 41 6.58 0.11 2.46
N PRO A 42 7.42 0.94 3.09
CA PRO A 42 7.93 0.65 4.43
C PRO A 42 6.79 0.73 5.46
N ALA A 43 6.81 -0.17 6.44
CA ALA A 43 5.96 -0.01 7.62
C ALA A 43 6.26 1.33 8.32
N PRO A 44 5.24 1.99 8.92
CA PRO A 44 5.47 3.18 9.73
C PRO A 44 6.51 2.92 10.82
N ALA A 45 7.31 3.95 11.15
CA ALA A 45 8.29 3.85 12.24
C ALA A 45 7.60 3.42 13.55
N GLY A 46 8.08 2.33 14.15
CA GLY A 46 7.50 1.77 15.38
C GLY A 46 6.37 0.76 15.18
N GLN A 47 6.04 0.37 13.95
CA GLN A 47 5.08 -0.70 13.67
C GLN A 47 5.73 -1.96 13.12
N ASP A 48 5.26 -3.11 13.62
CA ASP A 48 5.66 -4.43 13.20
C ASP A 48 5.04 -4.80 11.86
N ALA A 49 5.83 -5.10 10.81
CA ALA A 49 5.26 -5.40 9.48
C ALA A 49 4.49 -6.73 9.38
N SER A 50 4.52 -7.54 10.44
CA SER A 50 3.70 -8.76 10.58
C SER A 50 2.41 -8.51 11.35
N ALA A 51 2.23 -7.33 11.96
CA ALA A 51 0.99 -6.97 12.61
C ALA A 51 -0.03 -6.54 11.54
N PRO A 52 -1.31 -6.93 11.67
CA PRO A 52 -2.36 -6.34 10.85
C PRO A 52 -2.32 -4.81 11.04
N LEU A 53 -2.50 -4.07 9.95
CA LEU A 53 -2.68 -2.62 9.98
C LEU A 53 -3.84 -2.34 10.95
N ARG A 54 -3.57 -1.69 12.09
CA ARG A 54 -4.60 -1.55 13.12
C ARG A 54 -5.67 -0.56 12.63
N GLU A 55 -6.91 -1.04 12.50
CA GLU A 55 -8.08 -0.18 12.41
C GLU A 55 -8.23 0.62 13.71
N GLY A 56 -8.33 1.94 13.59
CA GLY A 56 -8.66 2.84 14.69
C GLY A 56 -7.50 3.21 15.61
N ALA A 57 -6.71 4.20 15.23
CA ALA A 57 -5.93 5.01 16.18
C ALA A 57 -6.55 6.42 16.27
N ALA A 58 -6.68 6.90 17.51
CA ALA A 58 -7.35 8.13 17.92
C ALA A 58 -6.75 9.41 17.29
N PRO A 59 -7.47 10.57 17.31
CA PRO A 59 -7.02 11.77 16.64
C PRO A 59 -5.83 12.39 17.39
N GLY A 60 -4.66 12.41 16.74
CA GLY A 60 -3.42 12.98 17.28
C GLY A 60 -2.15 12.18 17.00
N GLY A 61 -2.26 10.94 16.51
CA GLY A 61 -1.11 10.12 16.15
C GLY A 61 -1.49 9.00 15.19
N ALA A 62 -0.70 8.81 14.14
CA ALA A 62 -0.82 7.74 13.13
C ALA A 62 -2.26 7.55 12.59
N GLY A 63 -2.63 8.38 11.61
CA GLY A 63 -3.88 8.22 10.87
C GLY A 63 -4.02 6.81 10.27
N THR A 64 -5.28 6.36 10.18
CA THR A 64 -5.70 5.04 9.69
C THR A 64 -4.96 4.67 8.41
N VAL A 65 -4.24 3.54 8.44
CA VAL A 65 -3.50 3.07 7.27
C VAL A 65 -4.47 2.34 6.35
N PRO A 66 -4.64 2.78 5.09
CA PRO A 66 -5.54 2.11 4.16
C PRO A 66 -4.93 0.79 3.66
N ASP A 67 -5.73 -0.28 3.65
CA ASP A 67 -5.38 -1.55 3.01
C ASP A 67 -5.41 -1.48 1.48
N SER A 68 -6.08 -0.45 0.93
CA SER A 68 -6.16 -0.16 -0.50
C SER A 68 -6.51 1.31 -0.80
N HIS A 69 -6.18 1.79 -2.00
CA HIS A 69 -6.59 3.09 -2.52
C HIS A 69 -6.83 3.00 -4.03
N ALA A 70 -8.02 3.40 -4.50
CA ALA A 70 -8.37 3.43 -5.93
C ALA A 70 -8.05 2.12 -6.69
N GLY A 71 -8.41 0.96 -6.11
CA GLY A 71 -8.14 -0.35 -6.70
C GLY A 71 -6.71 -0.88 -6.52
N VAL A 72 -5.81 -0.08 -5.93
CA VAL A 72 -4.43 -0.48 -5.60
C VAL A 72 -4.39 -1.07 -4.20
N ALA A 73 -3.93 -2.32 -4.06
CA ALA A 73 -3.67 -2.91 -2.75
C ALA A 73 -2.43 -2.28 -2.12
N ILE A 74 -2.43 -2.06 -0.80
CA ILE A 74 -1.29 -1.48 -0.08
C ILE A 74 -0.73 -2.53 0.89
N ARG A 75 0.59 -2.76 0.85
CA ARG A 75 1.29 -3.66 1.79
C ARG A 75 2.57 -3.02 2.28
N THR A 76 2.91 -3.36 3.52
CA THR A 76 4.11 -2.82 4.18
C THR A 76 5.22 -3.86 4.30
N TYR A 77 6.48 -3.43 4.24
CA TYR A 77 7.66 -4.24 4.52
C TYR A 77 8.53 -3.64 5.64
N ARG A 78 9.32 -4.49 6.34
CA ARG A 78 10.41 -4.01 7.20
C ARG A 78 11.67 -3.86 6.37
N ARG A 79 12.39 -2.76 6.55
CA ARG A 79 13.75 -2.64 6.03
C ARG A 79 14.64 -3.65 6.78
N GLY A 80 15.43 -4.43 6.04
CA GLY A 80 16.48 -5.27 6.63
C GLY A 80 17.48 -4.38 7.38
N ARG A 81 18.00 -4.88 8.51
CA ARG A 81 19.12 -4.24 9.19
C ARG A 81 20.41 -4.50 8.43
#